data_AF-A0A925VPY2-F1
#
_entry.id   AF-A0A925VPY2-F1
#
_cell.length_a   1.000
_cell.length_b   1.000
_cell.length_c   1.000
_cell.angle_alpha   90.00
_cell.angle_beta   90.00
_cell.angle_gamma   90.00
#
_symmetry.space_group_name_H-M   'P 1'
#
loop_
_entity.id
_entity.type
_entity.pdbx_description
1 polymer ?
#
loop_
_entity_poly.entity_id
_entity_poly.type
_entity_poly.pdbx_seq_one_letter_code
_entity_poly.pdbx_strand_id
1 'polypeptide(L)'
;RVVNGLGSQTDVAATLLAQLRLPATAYHWSRDLLRPVQQPAAFYCYTDGFGLVTPAGFLTFDNIARRETNRAAGVPDAQLRQGQAYEQLSYADYLAK
;
A
#
# COMPACT_ATOMS: atom_id res chain seq x y z
N ARG A 1 15.49 8.49 16.16
CA ARG A 1 14.07 8.32 16.57
C ARG A 1 13.52 7.12 15.80
N VAL A 2 12.78 6.22 16.46
CA VAL A 2 12.13 5.09 15.79
C VAL A 2 10.75 5.53 15.29
N VAL A 3 10.37 5.12 14.09
CA VAL A 3 9.04 5.33 13.50
C VAL A 3 8.34 3.98 13.44
N ASN A 4 7.31 3.78 14.26
CA ASN A 4 6.54 2.51 14.33
C ASN A 4 5.34 2.49 13.38
N GLY A 5 5.15 3.54 12.57
CA GLY A 5 4.04 3.66 11.64
C GLY A 5 4.14 2.63 10.52
N LEU A 6 3.00 2.05 10.15
CA LEU A 6 2.90 1.13 9.02
C LEU A 6 2.97 1.93 7.70
N GLY A 7 3.88 1.54 6.81
CA GLY A 7 4.13 2.20 5.53
C GLY A 7 4.70 1.24 4.50
N SER A 8 4.69 1.64 3.23
CA SER A 8 5.29 0.91 2.11
C SER A 8 6.52 1.63 1.56
N GLN A 9 7.27 0.96 0.68
CA GLN A 9 8.40 1.57 -0.03
C GLN A 9 8.03 2.85 -0.79
N THR A 10 6.78 2.95 -1.27
CA THR A 10 6.31 4.11 -2.02
C THR A 10 6.23 5.37 -1.16
N ASP A 11 6.03 5.23 0.15
CA ASP A 11 5.89 6.35 1.10
C ASP A 11 7.20 7.11 1.37
N VAL A 12 8.36 6.54 1.00
CA VAL A 12 9.68 7.17 1.24
C VAL A 12 9.79 8.52 0.54
N ALA A 13 9.28 8.65 -0.69
CA ALA A 13 9.39 9.88 -1.48
C ALA A 13 8.68 11.07 -0.81
N ALA A 14 7.38 10.93 -0.50
CA ALA A 14 6.63 12.01 0.16
C ALA A 14 7.17 12.33 1.56
N THR A 15 7.61 11.31 2.30
CA THR A 15 8.24 11.49 3.61
C THR A 15 9.49 12.37 3.52
N LEU A 16 10.41 12.07 2.59
CA LEU A 16 11.64 12.85 2.40
C LEU A 16 11.35 14.27 1.88
N LEU A 17 10.50 14.41 0.86
CA LEU A 17 10.16 15.70 0.27
C LEU A 17 9.49 16.64 1.28
N ALA A 18 8.65 16.10 2.16
CA ALA A 18 8.04 16.87 3.24
C ALA A 18 9.08 17.46 4.21
N GLN A 19 10.13 16.69 4.56
CA GLN A 19 11.22 17.19 5.42
C GLN A 19 12.02 18.30 4.74
N LEU A 20 12.16 18.25 3.41
CA LEU A 20 12.82 19.27 2.60
C LEU A 20 11.93 20.48 2.25
N ARG A 21 10.66 20.46 2.68
CA ARG A 21 9.64 21.47 2.31
C ARG A 21 9.43 21.58 0.80
N LEU A 22 9.51 20.45 0.11
CA LEU A 22 9.29 20.32 -1.33
C LEU A 22 7.93 19.66 -1.62
N PRO A 23 7.30 19.98 -2.78
CA PRO A 23 6.06 19.34 -3.17
C PRO A 23 6.27 17.86 -3.54
N ALA A 24 5.36 16.99 -3.09
CA ALA A 24 5.35 15.56 -3.41
C ALA A 24 4.24 15.17 -4.41
N THR A 25 3.69 16.14 -5.14
CA THR A 25 2.50 15.95 -6.01
C THR A 25 2.71 14.93 -7.14
N ALA A 26 3.96 14.74 -7.59
CA ALA A 26 4.32 13.71 -8.55
C ALA A 26 4.23 12.27 -8.00
N TYR A 27 4.17 12.10 -6.67
CA TYR A 27 4.17 10.82 -5.97
C TYR A 27 2.81 10.58 -5.29
N HIS A 28 1.72 10.56 -6.05
CA HIS A 28 0.36 10.50 -5.49
C HIS A 28 0.03 9.19 -4.74
N TRP A 29 0.78 8.11 -4.98
CA TRP A 29 0.73 6.86 -4.21
C TRP A 29 1.57 6.87 -2.92
N SER A 30 2.23 7.98 -2.61
CA SER A 30 3.14 8.16 -1.49
C SER A 30 2.50 9.02 -0.40
N ARG A 31 2.74 8.68 0.87
CA ARG A 31 2.32 9.46 2.03
C ARG A 31 3.51 9.79 2.92
N ASP A 32 3.40 10.88 3.67
CA ASP A 32 4.39 11.26 4.67
C ASP A 32 4.21 10.43 5.95
N LEU A 33 5.13 9.49 6.21
CA LEU A 33 5.11 8.59 7.37
C LEU A 33 5.37 9.30 8.70
N LEU A 34 5.81 10.56 8.68
CA LEU A 34 6.02 11.36 9.88
C LEU A 34 4.78 12.17 10.26
N ARG A 35 3.68 12.06 9.49
CA ARG A 35 2.38 12.65 9.80
C ARG A 35 1.37 11.58 10.27
N PRO A 36 0.35 11.97 11.06
CA PRO A 36 -0.73 11.06 11.41
C PRO A 36 -1.43 10.51 10.16
N VAL A 37 -1.54 9.19 10.07
CA VAL A 37 -2.22 8.49 8.97
C VAL A 37 -3.57 7.98 9.46
N GLN A 38 -4.66 8.43 8.82
CA GLN A 38 -6.02 8.03 9.18
C GLN A 38 -6.32 6.56 8.84
N GLN A 39 -5.79 6.08 7.71
CA GLN A 39 -5.97 4.71 7.24
C GLN A 39 -4.60 4.10 6.89
N PRO A 40 -3.85 3.59 7.89
CA PRO A 40 -2.57 2.96 7.65
C PRO A 40 -2.75 1.71 6.79
N ALA A 41 -1.98 1.63 5.72
CA ALA A 41 -2.01 0.52 4.78
C ALA A 41 -0.66 0.43 4.08
N ALA A 42 -0.14 -0.76 3.82
CA ALA A 42 1.11 -0.97 3.11
C ALA A 42 0.84 -1.97 2.00
N PHE A 43 0.74 -1.44 0.77
CA PHE A 43 0.57 -2.23 -0.44
C PHE A 43 1.93 -2.59 -1.02
N TYR A 44 2.02 -3.80 -1.57
CA TYR A 44 3.13 -4.24 -2.40
C TYR A 44 2.62 -5.21 -3.46
N CYS A 45 3.28 -5.26 -4.60
CA CYS A 45 3.03 -6.25 -5.65
C CYS A 45 4.26 -7.13 -5.86
N TYR A 46 4.04 -8.32 -6.37
CA TYR A 46 5.05 -9.29 -6.77
C TYR A 46 4.59 -9.96 -8.07
N THR A 47 5.41 -10.85 -8.62
CA THR A 47 5.02 -11.60 -9.83
C THR A 47 3.69 -12.31 -9.60
N ASP A 48 2.70 -12.02 -10.44
CA ASP A 48 1.39 -12.66 -10.42
C ASP A 48 0.55 -12.41 -9.15
N GLY A 49 0.83 -11.37 -8.36
CA GLY A 49 0.01 -11.10 -7.18
C GLY A 49 0.35 -9.84 -6.41
N PHE A 50 -0.39 -9.65 -5.32
CA PHE A 50 -0.22 -8.51 -4.43
C PHE A 50 -0.37 -8.89 -2.97
N GLY A 51 0.11 -8.02 -2.10
CA GLY A 51 -0.17 -8.06 -0.69
C GLY A 51 -0.60 -6.69 -0.15
N LEU A 52 -1.42 -6.74 0.89
CA LEU A 52 -1.86 -5.56 1.61
C LEU A 52 -1.78 -5.84 3.11
N VAL A 53 -1.05 -4.97 3.82
CA VAL A 53 -0.98 -4.98 5.29
C VAL A 53 -1.73 -3.78 5.83
N THR A 54 -2.59 -3.99 6.82
CA THR A 54 -3.26 -2.93 7.59
C THR A 54 -3.10 -3.25 9.08
N PRO A 55 -3.55 -2.38 10.01
CA PRO A 55 -3.61 -2.75 11.43
C PRO A 55 -4.41 -4.02 11.73
N ALA A 56 -5.32 -4.45 10.84
CA ALA A 56 -6.07 -5.70 10.99
C ALA A 56 -5.24 -6.96 10.67
N GLY A 57 -4.08 -6.81 10.04
CA GLY A 57 -3.19 -7.91 9.66
C GLY A 57 -2.79 -7.88 8.19
N PHE A 58 -2.22 -8.99 7.72
CA PHE A 58 -1.74 -9.14 6.35
C PHE A 58 -2.65 -10.04 5.52
N LEU A 59 -2.72 -9.75 4.22
CA LEU A 59 -3.35 -10.58 3.20
C LEU A 59 -2.49 -10.57 1.93
N THR A 60 -2.37 -11.72 1.28
CA THR A 60 -1.74 -11.89 -0.03
C THR A 60 -2.67 -12.63 -0.98
N PHE A 61 -2.66 -12.24 -2.25
CA PHE A 61 -3.53 -12.78 -3.28
C PHE A 61 -2.72 -13.16 -4.52
N ASP A 62 -3.03 -14.31 -5.10
CA ASP A 62 -2.47 -14.80 -6.34
C ASP A 62 -3.48 -14.61 -7.47
N ASN A 63 -3.10 -13.82 -8.47
CA ASN A 63 -3.94 -13.44 -9.59
C ASN A 63 -4.14 -14.57 -10.61
N ILE A 64 -3.19 -15.52 -10.68
CA ILE A 64 -3.26 -16.66 -11.61
C ILE A 64 -4.18 -17.73 -11.03
N ALA A 65 -3.96 -18.12 -9.78
CA ALA A 65 -4.78 -19.08 -9.05
C ALA A 65 -6.13 -18.47 -8.60
N ARG A 66 -6.28 -17.15 -8.67
CA ARG A 66 -7.46 -16.38 -8.27
C ARG A 66 -7.91 -16.67 -6.84
N ARG A 67 -6.95 -16.74 -5.93
CA ARG A 67 -7.21 -17.04 -4.53
C ARG A 67 -6.21 -16.36 -3.62
N GLU A 68 -6.62 -16.20 -2.38
CA GLU A 68 -5.73 -15.79 -1.31
C GLU A 68 -4.69 -16.88 -1.05
N THR A 69 -3.44 -16.47 -0.89
CA THR A 69 -2.34 -17.38 -0.53
C THR A 69 -2.06 -17.35 0.96
N ASN A 70 -2.20 -16.18 1.60
CA ASN A 70 -2.16 -16.04 3.05
C ASN A 70 -3.14 -14.95 3.51
N ARG A 71 -3.76 -15.18 4.66
CA ARG A 71 -4.61 -14.20 5.35
C ARG A 71 -4.45 -14.38 6.86
N ALA A 72 -4.13 -13.30 7.57
CA ALA A 72 -4.13 -13.31 9.03
C ALA A 72 -5.56 -13.47 9.59
N ALA A 73 -5.69 -14.15 10.73
CA ALA A 73 -6.99 -14.33 11.39
C ALA A 73 -7.64 -12.98 11.70
N GLY A 74 -8.93 -12.83 11.37
CA GLY A 74 -9.68 -11.60 11.60
C GLY A 74 -9.53 -10.51 10.53
N VAL A 75 -8.68 -10.71 9.51
CA VAL A 75 -8.62 -9.78 8.36
C VAL A 75 -9.94 -9.83 7.58
N PRO A 76 -10.64 -8.70 7.41
CA PRO A 76 -11.95 -8.66 6.76
C PRO A 76 -11.83 -8.71 5.23
N ASP A 77 -12.88 -9.15 4.54
CA ASP A 77 -12.93 -9.14 3.07
C ASP A 77 -12.85 -7.75 2.46
N ALA A 78 -13.15 -6.71 3.24
CA ALA A 78 -12.92 -5.33 2.85
C ALA A 78 -11.43 -5.06 2.53
N GLN A 79 -10.50 -5.70 3.25
CA GLN A 79 -9.06 -5.57 2.99
C GLN A 79 -8.66 -6.26 1.67
N LEU A 80 -9.26 -7.41 1.34
CA LEU A 80 -9.08 -8.04 0.03
C LEU A 80 -9.53 -7.09 -1.08
N ARG A 81 -10.74 -6.55 -0.97
CA ARG A 81 -11.28 -5.60 -1.96
C ARG A 81 -10.43 -4.33 -2.08
N GLN A 82 -9.91 -3.83 -0.96
CA GLN A 82 -9.00 -2.69 -0.95
C GLN A 82 -7.69 -3.01 -1.69
N GLY A 83 -7.11 -4.19 -1.49
CA GLY A 83 -5.91 -4.62 -2.20
C GLY A 83 -6.14 -4.76 -3.71
N GLN A 84 -7.25 -5.39 -4.12
CA GLN A 84 -7.65 -5.52 -5.52
C GLN A 84 -7.86 -4.16 -6.18
N ALA A 85 -8.54 -3.22 -5.50
CA ALA A 85 -8.74 -1.86 -6.00
C ALA A 85 -7.42 -1.10 -6.13
N TYR A 86 -6.50 -1.26 -5.17
CA TYR A 86 -5.19 -0.63 -5.21
C TYR A 86 -4.36 -1.14 -6.40
N GLU A 87 -4.31 -2.46 -6.60
CA GLU A 87 -3.62 -3.07 -7.74
C GLU A 87 -4.22 -2.58 -9.07
N GLN A 88 -5.54 -2.61 -9.21
CA GLN A 88 -6.22 -2.16 -10.43
C GLN A 88 -5.92 -0.69 -10.75
N LEU A 89 -6.01 0.20 -9.76
CA LEU A 89 -5.80 1.63 -9.98
C LEU A 89 -4.33 1.97 -10.21
N SER A 90 -3.40 1.35 -9.49
CA SER A 90 -1.96 1.59 -9.68
C SER A 90 -1.46 1.05 -11.01
N TYR A 91 -1.97 -0.09 -11.47
CA TYR A 91 -1.66 -0.61 -12.79
C TYR A 91 -2.31 0.23 -13.91
N ALA A 92 -3.53 0.74 -13.71
CA ALA A 92 -4.15 1.67 -14.64
C ALA A 92 -3.36 2.99 -14.76
N ASP A 93 -2.86 3.55 -13.65
CA ASP A 93 -1.97 4.73 -13.67
C ASP A 93 -0.64 4.45 -14.39
N TYR A 94 -0.10 3.23 -14.27
CA TYR A 94 1.08 2.82 -15.03
C TYR A 94 0.80 2.76 -16.54
N LEU A 95 -0.32 2.19 -16.96
CA LEU A 95 -0.69 2.05 -18.38
C LEU A 95 -1.11 3.38 -19.03
N ALA A 96 -1.57 4.36 -18.25
CA ALA A 96 -1.99 5.67 -18.76
C ALA A 96 -0.81 6.62 -19.06
N LYS A 97 0.43 6.21 -18.78
CA LYS A 97 1.66 6.95 -19.07
C LYS A 97 2.26 6.51 -20.39
#